data_AF-A0A4Y9QLX8-F1
#
_entry.id   AF-A0A4Y9QLX8-F1
#
_cell.length_a   1.000
_cell.length_b   1.000
_cell.length_c   1.000
_cell.angle_alpha   90.00
_cell.angle_beta   90.00
_cell.angle_gamma   90.00
#
_symmetry.space_group_name_H-M   'P 1'
#
loop_
_entity.id
_entity.type
_entity.pdbx_description
1 polymer ?
#
loop_
_entity_poly.entity_id
_entity_poly.type
_entity_poly.pdbx_seq_one_letter_code
_entity_poly.pdbx_strand_id
1 'polypeptide(L)'
;MAWLPPEDLPPPRVPTSEVAALVDAGPPGPDNPVTVAAVFWTAVTEPDGPNLDVLSVIVTPESWRGWGTFAGPAELLLGYGMASEATPSVDDPDVVYITYLRDTGETTGPPPDMVLVGDIAIATLVRRPRLGGWRVHALGDYVRPENVPHDDQAPLR
;
A
#
# COMPACT_ATOMS: atom_id res chain seq x y z
N MET A 1 7.55 -16.37 6.19
CA MET A 1 8.73 -15.52 5.94
C MET A 1 8.35 -14.59 4.80
N ALA A 2 7.87 -13.38 5.10
CA ALA A 2 7.71 -12.33 4.10
C ALA A 2 9.01 -11.53 4.11
N TRP A 3 9.90 -11.88 3.19
CA TRP A 3 11.13 -11.15 2.90
C TRP A 3 10.90 -10.46 1.56
N LEU A 4 10.96 -9.13 1.51
CA LEU A 4 11.07 -8.43 0.23
C LEU A 4 12.34 -8.95 -0.43
N PRO A 5 12.29 -9.46 -1.67
CA PRO A 5 13.52 -9.88 -2.33
C PRO A 5 14.51 -8.70 -2.33
N PRO A 6 15.83 -8.95 -2.25
CA PRO A 6 16.82 -7.88 -2.10
C PRO A 6 16.69 -6.77 -3.15
N GLU A 7 16.22 -7.12 -4.35
CA GLU A 7 15.89 -6.22 -5.45
C GLU A 7 14.69 -5.29 -5.21
N ASP A 8 13.70 -5.70 -4.41
CA ASP A 8 12.52 -4.91 -4.04
C ASP A 8 12.66 -4.27 -2.66
N LEU A 9 13.83 -4.39 -2.01
CA LEU A 9 14.09 -3.65 -0.78
C LEU A 9 14.11 -2.16 -1.09
N PRO A 10 13.41 -1.33 -0.30
CA PRO A 10 13.48 0.12 -0.48
C PRO A 10 14.95 0.56 -0.34
N PRO A 11 15.43 1.49 -1.17
CA PRO A 11 16.78 2.01 -1.04
C PRO A 11 17.00 2.58 0.37
N PRO A 12 18.25 2.55 0.90
CA PRO A 12 18.54 3.11 2.21
C PRO A 12 18.10 4.58 2.26
N ARG A 13 17.22 4.91 3.21
CA ARG A 13 16.60 6.22 3.34
C ARG A 13 17.66 7.30 3.53
N VAL A 14 17.80 8.17 2.54
CA VAL A 14 18.39 9.50 2.76
C VAL A 14 17.26 10.37 3.29
N PRO A 15 17.42 11.14 4.38
CA PRO A 15 16.37 12.02 4.86
C PRO A 15 16.11 13.12 3.82
N THR A 16 15.11 12.90 2.98
CA THR A 16 14.60 13.92 2.05
C THR A 16 13.56 14.76 2.78
N SER A 17 13.61 16.08 2.58
CA SER A 17 12.60 17.01 3.11
C SER A 17 11.20 16.57 2.68
N GLU A 18 10.24 16.60 3.61
CA GLU A 18 8.82 16.25 3.43
C GLU A 18 8.18 16.93 2.20
N VAL A 19 8.65 18.14 1.86
CA VAL A 19 8.21 18.92 0.69
C VAL A 19 8.69 18.32 -0.64
N ALA A 20 9.89 17.73 -0.68
CA ALA A 20 10.43 17.11 -1.88
C ALA A 20 9.72 15.77 -2.19
N ALA A 21 9.41 14.99 -1.15
CA ALA A 21 8.63 13.75 -1.29
C ALA A 21 7.22 14.02 -1.81
N LEU A 22 6.59 15.13 -1.39
CA LEU A 22 5.26 15.51 -1.87
C LEU A 22 5.23 15.94 -3.35
N VAL A 23 6.32 16.56 -3.84
CA VAL A 23 6.45 16.98 -5.24
C VAL A 23 6.76 15.79 -6.15
N ASP A 24 7.56 14.83 -5.68
CA ASP A 24 7.94 13.64 -6.46
C ASP A 24 6.79 12.63 -6.58
N ALA A 25 5.90 12.57 -5.60
CA ALA A 25 4.72 11.68 -5.62
C ALA A 25 3.72 12.00 -6.76
N GLY A 26 3.82 13.16 -7.41
CA GLY A 26 2.91 13.61 -8.48
C GLY A 26 1.60 14.22 -7.95
N PRO A 27 0.74 14.75 -8.85
CA PRO A 27 -0.48 15.44 -8.44
C PRO A 27 -1.40 14.49 -7.65
N PRO A 28 -2.11 14.99 -6.62
CA PRO A 28 -3.05 14.17 -5.87
C PRO A 28 -4.18 13.71 -6.80
N GLY A 29 -4.48 12.42 -6.74
CA GLY A 29 -5.54 11.82 -7.56
C GLY A 29 -5.41 10.31 -7.69
N PRO A 30 -6.33 9.67 -8.44
CA PRO A 30 -6.34 8.22 -8.62
C PRO A 30 -5.15 7.69 -9.43
N ASP A 31 -4.43 8.55 -10.15
CA ASP A 31 -3.20 8.23 -10.87
C ASP A 31 -1.94 8.28 -9.98
N ASN A 32 -2.08 8.74 -8.73
CA ASN A 32 -1.01 8.74 -7.74
C ASN A 32 -1.22 7.60 -6.72
N PRO A 33 -0.35 6.58 -6.66
CA PRO A 33 -0.52 5.42 -5.80
C PRO A 33 -0.44 5.77 -4.30
N VAL A 34 0.36 6.77 -3.93
CA VAL A 34 0.44 7.27 -2.54
C VAL A 34 -0.90 7.89 -2.14
N THR A 35 -1.53 8.66 -3.05
CA THR A 35 -2.86 9.21 -2.78
C THR A 35 -3.89 8.09 -2.55
N VAL A 36 -3.90 7.06 -3.42
CA VAL A 36 -4.84 5.93 -3.30
C VAL A 36 -4.62 5.15 -1.99
N ALA A 37 -3.36 4.91 -1.60
CA ALA A 37 -3.05 4.24 -0.34
C ALA A 37 -3.44 5.07 0.90
N ALA A 38 -3.29 6.40 0.85
CA ALA A 38 -3.72 7.29 1.92
C ALA A 38 -5.25 7.33 2.06
N VAL A 39 -5.97 7.34 0.94
CA VAL A 39 -7.44 7.25 0.93
C VAL A 39 -7.89 5.89 1.46
N PHE A 40 -7.23 4.79 1.08
CA PHE A 40 -7.51 3.47 1.63
C PHE A 40 -7.33 3.44 3.14
N TRP A 41 -6.19 3.92 3.65
CA TRP A 41 -5.92 4.00 5.08
C TRP A 41 -7.01 4.77 5.81
N THR A 42 -7.31 5.98 5.34
CA THR A 42 -8.37 6.83 5.92
C THR A 42 -9.71 6.11 5.92
N ALA A 43 -10.11 5.51 4.79
CA ALA A 43 -11.40 4.85 4.64
C ALA A 43 -11.56 3.61 5.53
N VAL A 44 -10.48 2.85 5.79
CA VAL A 44 -10.56 1.69 6.71
C VAL A 44 -10.48 2.10 8.18
N THR A 45 -9.83 3.22 8.51
CA THR A 45 -9.69 3.71 9.89
C THR A 45 -10.70 4.80 10.28
N GLU A 46 -11.79 4.97 9.52
CA GLU A 46 -12.82 5.94 9.89
C GLU A 46 -13.42 5.63 11.28
N PRO A 47 -13.71 6.66 12.11
CA PRO A 47 -14.19 6.46 13.49
C PRO A 47 -15.49 5.65 13.58
N ASP A 48 -16.37 5.77 12.59
CA ASP A 48 -17.65 5.08 12.52
C ASP A 48 -17.54 3.70 11.84
N GLY A 49 -16.31 3.25 11.55
CA GLY A 49 -15.99 2.00 10.86
C GLY A 49 -15.67 2.18 9.38
N PRO A 50 -15.25 1.12 8.67
CA PRO A 50 -14.78 1.21 7.30
C PRO A 50 -15.82 1.77 6.30
N ASN A 51 -15.41 2.75 5.51
CA ASN A 51 -16.24 3.40 4.49
C ASN A 51 -16.30 2.56 3.20
N LEU A 52 -17.29 1.67 3.12
CA LEU A 52 -17.42 0.71 2.03
C LEU A 52 -17.64 1.35 0.65
N ASP A 53 -18.30 2.52 0.59
CA ASP A 53 -18.54 3.22 -0.67
C ASP A 53 -17.21 3.67 -1.29
N VAL A 54 -16.34 4.29 -0.49
CA VAL A 54 -14.99 4.68 -0.92
C VAL A 54 -14.16 3.43 -1.25
N LEU A 55 -14.17 2.43 -0.36
CA LEU A 55 -13.39 1.21 -0.55
C LEU A 55 -13.74 0.49 -1.85
N SER A 56 -15.02 0.45 -2.23
CA SER A 56 -15.48 -0.20 -3.47
C SER A 56 -14.88 0.39 -4.74
N VAL A 57 -14.47 1.65 -4.68
CA VAL A 57 -13.86 2.35 -5.81
C VAL A 57 -12.35 2.14 -5.84
N ILE A 58 -11.68 2.02 -4.70
CA ILE A 58 -10.22 2.08 -4.59
C ILE A 58 -9.53 0.73 -4.43
N VAL A 59 -10.25 -0.35 -4.09
CA VAL A 59 -9.67 -1.70 -4.09
C VAL A 59 -9.94 -2.41 -5.41
N THR A 60 -9.12 -3.42 -5.73
CA THR A 60 -9.39 -4.25 -6.90
C THR A 60 -10.67 -5.06 -6.71
N PRO A 61 -11.62 -5.08 -7.66
CA PRO A 61 -12.84 -5.87 -7.56
C PRO A 61 -12.57 -7.36 -7.27
N GLU A 62 -11.47 -7.88 -7.80
CA GLU A 62 -11.05 -9.27 -7.66
C GLU A 62 -10.70 -9.63 -6.21
N SER A 63 -10.17 -8.68 -5.42
CA SER A 63 -9.87 -8.90 -4.00
C SER A 63 -11.02 -8.54 -3.06
N TRP A 64 -12.10 -7.90 -3.55
CA TRP A 64 -13.22 -7.39 -2.72
C TRP A 64 -13.70 -8.39 -1.65
N ARG A 65 -13.98 -9.63 -2.06
CA ARG A 65 -14.48 -10.67 -1.14
C ARG A 65 -13.46 -11.09 -0.09
N GLY A 66 -12.16 -11.01 -0.40
CA GLY A 66 -11.08 -11.39 0.51
C GLY A 66 -10.95 -10.45 1.71
N TRP A 67 -11.39 -9.19 1.57
CA TRP A 67 -11.35 -8.20 2.64
C TRP A 67 -12.42 -8.40 3.73
N GLY A 68 -13.49 -9.14 3.44
CA GLY A 68 -14.63 -9.30 4.35
C GLY A 68 -15.29 -7.95 4.68
N THR A 69 -15.26 -7.56 5.96
CA THR A 69 -15.82 -6.29 6.45
C THR A 69 -14.79 -5.17 6.53
N PHE A 70 -13.54 -5.40 6.10
CA PHE A 70 -12.39 -4.52 6.33
C PHE A 70 -12.00 -4.30 7.80
N ALA A 71 -12.58 -5.05 8.74
CA ALA A 71 -12.20 -4.98 10.16
C ALA A 71 -10.73 -5.35 10.40
N GLY A 72 -10.20 -6.37 9.70
CA GLY A 72 -8.79 -6.77 9.81
C GLY A 72 -7.81 -5.66 9.41
N PRO A 73 -7.94 -5.06 8.20
CA PRO A 73 -7.17 -3.88 7.80
C PRO A 73 -7.31 -2.70 8.77
N ALA A 74 -8.51 -2.42 9.27
CA ALA A 74 -8.75 -1.36 10.23
C ALA A 74 -7.97 -1.59 11.54
N GLU A 75 -8.08 -2.79 12.12
CA GLU A 75 -7.34 -3.19 13.32
C GLU A 75 -5.83 -3.13 13.11
N LEU A 76 -5.36 -3.60 11.94
CA LEU A 76 -3.94 -3.57 11.60
C LEU A 76 -3.41 -2.14 11.54
N LEU A 77 -4.14 -1.21 10.92
CA LEU A 77 -3.63 0.14 10.64
C LEU A 77 -3.87 1.18 11.75
N LEU A 78 -4.61 0.85 12.82
CA LEU A 78 -4.88 1.76 13.96
C LEU A 78 -3.62 2.19 14.75
N GLY A 79 -2.47 1.56 14.50
CA GLY A 79 -1.20 1.92 15.13
C GLY A 79 -0.04 2.02 14.13
N TYR A 80 -0.33 2.31 12.87
CA TYR A 80 0.66 2.37 11.81
C TYR A 80 0.68 3.75 11.13
N GLY A 81 1.88 4.25 10.85
CA GLY A 81 2.12 5.36 9.93
C GLY A 81 2.38 4.85 8.51
N MET A 82 1.99 5.63 7.51
CA MET A 82 2.21 5.32 6.10
C MET A 82 3.49 5.98 5.59
N ALA A 83 4.27 5.26 4.79
CA ALA A 83 5.40 5.84 4.06
C ALA A 83 4.93 6.86 2.99
N SER A 84 5.75 7.87 2.74
CA SER A 84 5.46 8.93 1.76
C SER A 84 5.75 8.54 0.31
N GLU A 85 6.35 7.37 0.07
CA GLU A 85 6.86 6.96 -1.23
C GLU A 85 6.31 5.58 -1.62
N ALA A 86 6.07 5.39 -2.91
CA ALA A 86 5.73 4.12 -3.52
C ALA A 86 6.99 3.47 -4.09
N THR A 87 7.21 2.19 -3.78
CA THR A 87 8.29 1.40 -4.38
C THR A 87 7.73 0.61 -5.56
N PRO A 88 8.09 0.93 -6.82
CA PRO A 88 7.66 0.14 -7.97
C PRO A 88 8.30 -1.25 -7.94
N SER A 89 7.58 -2.26 -8.41
CA SER A 89 8.18 -3.57 -8.63
C SER A 89 9.23 -3.50 -9.74
N VAL A 90 10.31 -4.26 -9.57
CA VAL A 90 11.34 -4.42 -10.61
C VAL A 90 10.80 -5.16 -11.84
N ASP A 91 9.91 -6.13 -11.64
CA ASP A 91 9.40 -7.00 -12.70
C ASP A 91 8.18 -6.44 -13.42
N ASP A 92 7.40 -5.57 -12.76
CA ASP A 92 6.19 -4.99 -13.31
C ASP A 92 5.97 -3.52 -12.88
N PRO A 93 6.14 -2.53 -13.77
CA PRO A 93 5.98 -1.12 -13.43
C PRO A 93 4.52 -0.72 -13.15
N ASP A 94 3.54 -1.56 -13.49
CA ASP A 94 2.14 -1.35 -13.15
C ASP A 94 1.80 -1.91 -11.75
N VAL A 95 2.79 -2.36 -10.98
CA VAL A 95 2.66 -2.78 -9.59
C VAL A 95 3.58 -1.96 -8.70
N VAL A 96 3.04 -1.41 -7.61
CA VAL A 96 3.82 -0.70 -6.60
C VAL A 96 3.47 -1.15 -5.18
N TYR A 97 4.41 -0.90 -4.27
CA TYR A 97 4.32 -1.25 -2.87
C TYR A 97 4.37 0.00 -2.00
N ILE A 98 3.49 0.06 -1.01
CA ILE A 98 3.48 1.09 0.02
C ILE A 98 3.73 0.43 1.36
N THR A 99 4.72 0.93 2.08
CA THR A 99 5.06 0.42 3.42
C THR A 99 4.30 1.19 4.48
N TYR A 100 3.68 0.47 5.40
CA TYR A 100 3.16 0.97 6.66
C TYR A 100 4.09 0.51 7.77
N LEU A 101 4.46 1.41 8.66
CA LEU A 101 5.32 1.14 9.81
C LEU A 101 4.55 1.34 11.10
N ARG A 102 4.69 0.41 12.04
CA ARG A 102 4.09 0.54 13.36
C ARG A 102 4.63 1.76 14.07
N ASP A 103 3.74 2.61 14.59
CA ASP A 103 4.12 3.71 15.47
C ASP A 103 4.44 3.13 16.84
N THR A 104 5.72 3.09 17.21
CA THR A 104 6.19 2.56 18.49
C THR A 104 6.18 3.60 19.61
N GLY A 105 5.78 4.85 19.34
CA GLY A 105 5.74 5.92 20.36
C GLY A 105 7.12 6.31 20.94
N GLU A 106 8.21 5.68 20.52
CA GLU A 106 9.57 6.01 20.93
C GLU A 106 10.22 6.89 19.85
N THR A 107 10.49 8.15 20.22
CA THR A 107 11.24 9.15 19.42
C THR A 107 12.71 8.78 19.17
N THR A 108 13.11 7.56 19.52
CA THR A 108 14.41 6.99 19.18
C THR A 108 14.13 5.75 18.36
N GLY A 109 14.08 5.93 17.04
CA GLY A 109 13.84 4.82 16.12
C GLY A 109 14.80 3.65 16.43
N PRO A 110 14.36 2.40 16.24
CA PRO A 110 15.26 1.26 16.35
C PRO A 110 16.49 1.51 15.44
N PRO A 111 17.68 1.00 15.81
CA PRO A 111 18.83 1.05 14.91
C PRO A 111 18.38 0.51 13.53
N PRO A 112 18.84 1.11 12.42
CA PRO A 112 18.33 0.84 11.07
C PRO A 112 18.37 -0.64 10.64
N ASP A 113 19.10 -1.47 11.40
CA ASP A 113 19.30 -2.90 11.14
C ASP A 113 18.36 -3.84 11.94
N MET A 114 17.41 -3.32 12.73
CA MET A 114 16.45 -4.14 13.48
C MET A 114 15.01 -3.66 13.27
N VAL A 115 14.46 -3.93 12.10
CA VAL A 115 13.00 -3.95 11.93
C VAL A 115 12.50 -5.34 12.28
N LEU A 116 11.70 -5.46 13.34
CA LEU A 116 11.16 -6.75 13.77
C LEU A 116 10.01 -7.17 12.85
N VAL A 117 9.93 -8.49 12.60
CA VAL A 117 8.81 -9.10 11.88
C VAL A 117 7.51 -8.80 12.64
N GLY A 118 6.62 -8.00 12.04
CA GLY A 118 5.37 -7.53 12.65
C GLY A 118 5.29 -6.02 12.88
N ASP A 119 6.35 -5.26 12.57
CA ASP A 119 6.34 -3.79 12.58
C ASP A 119 6.15 -3.17 11.19
N ILE A 120 6.07 -4.00 10.15
CA ILE A 120 5.83 -3.60 8.77
C ILE A 120 4.57 -4.29 8.25
N ALA A 121 3.70 -3.51 7.61
CA ALA A 121 2.68 -4.02 6.70
C ALA A 121 2.88 -3.42 5.31
N ILE A 122 2.64 -4.20 4.26
CA ILE A 122 2.82 -3.75 2.87
C ILE A 122 1.45 -3.71 2.21
N ALA A 123 1.07 -2.55 1.65
CA ALA A 123 0.00 -2.52 0.67
C ALA A 123 0.57 -2.74 -0.73
N THR A 124 -0.02 -3.69 -1.45
CA THR A 124 0.27 -3.92 -2.86
C THR A 124 -0.79 -3.19 -3.69
N LEU A 125 -0.35 -2.30 -4.57
CA LEU A 125 -1.18 -1.54 -5.47
C LEU A 125 -0.89 -1.93 -6.92
N VAL A 126 -1.93 -1.96 -7.75
CA VAL A 126 -1.84 -2.25 -9.18
C VAL A 126 -2.52 -1.15 -9.99
N ARG A 127 -1.89 -0.76 -11.10
CA ARG A 127 -2.43 0.24 -12.02
C ARG A 127 -3.53 -0.40 -12.86
N ARG A 128 -4.72 0.20 -12.84
CA ARG A 128 -5.90 -0.25 -13.58
C ARG A 128 -6.49 0.92 -14.37
N PRO A 129 -5.87 1.33 -15.50
CA PRO A 129 -6.37 2.44 -16.31
C PRO A 129 -7.85 2.29 -16.70
N ARG A 130 -8.33 1.06 -16.93
CA ARG A 130 -9.75 0.80 -17.28
C ARG A 130 -10.70 1.04 -16.10
N LEU A 131 -10.19 0.97 -14.88
CA LEU A 131 -10.91 1.35 -13.66
C LEU A 131 -10.64 2.82 -13.28
N GLY A 132 -9.76 3.53 -13.99
CA GLY A 132 -9.48 4.94 -13.77
C GLY A 132 -8.35 5.21 -12.78
N GLY A 133 -7.35 4.33 -12.67
CA GLY A 133 -6.11 4.61 -11.94
C GLY A 133 -5.60 3.44 -11.09
N TRP A 134 -4.86 3.73 -10.04
CA TRP A 134 -4.35 2.73 -9.10
C TRP A 134 -5.44 2.11 -8.23
N ARG A 135 -5.24 0.86 -7.83
CA ARG A 135 -6.11 0.12 -6.92
C ARG A 135 -5.30 -0.64 -5.89
N VAL A 136 -5.79 -0.65 -4.65
CA VAL A 136 -5.23 -1.50 -3.59
C VAL A 136 -5.69 -2.94 -3.82
N HIS A 137 -4.73 -3.85 -3.97
CA HIS A 137 -5.03 -5.27 -4.15
C HIS A 137 -4.99 -6.04 -2.84
N ALA A 138 -3.94 -5.82 -2.04
CA ALA A 138 -3.69 -6.55 -0.79
C ALA A 138 -3.02 -5.66 0.26
N LEU A 139 -3.13 -6.05 1.53
CA LEU A 139 -2.46 -5.44 2.69
C LEU A 139 -1.91 -6.53 3.60
N GLY A 140 -0.70 -6.34 4.09
CA GLY A 140 -0.03 -7.23 5.04
C GLY A 140 1.25 -7.78 4.44
N ASP A 141 1.21 -9.04 4.00
CA ASP A 141 2.35 -9.67 3.35
C ASP A 141 2.56 -9.15 1.92
N TYR A 142 3.80 -9.22 1.46
CA TYR A 142 4.17 -8.93 0.07
C TYR A 142 3.47 -9.88 -0.90
N VAL A 143 2.83 -9.31 -1.93
CA VAL A 143 2.25 -10.05 -3.05
C VAL A 143 3.12 -9.81 -4.28
N ARG A 144 3.56 -10.91 -4.91
CA ARG A 144 4.34 -10.84 -6.14
C ARG A 144 3.53 -10.26 -7.29
N PRO A 145 4.16 -9.51 -8.22
CA PRO A 145 3.47 -8.90 -9.35
C PRO A 145 2.71 -9.91 -10.22
N GLU A 146 3.26 -11.11 -10.46
CA GLU A 146 2.59 -12.12 -11.28
C GLU A 146 1.26 -12.63 -10.69
N ASN A 147 0.98 -12.33 -9.41
CA ASN A 147 -0.24 -12.72 -8.72
C ASN A 147 -1.26 -11.59 -8.57
N VAL A 148 -0.99 -10.38 -9.07
CA VAL A 148 -1.96 -9.28 -9.03
C VAL A 148 -2.75 -9.17 -10.35
N PRO A 149 -4.04 -8.76 -10.30
CA PRO A 149 -4.88 -8.70 -11.49
C PRO A 149 -4.56 -7.49 -12.36
N HIS A 150 -4.21 -7.73 -13.62
CA HIS A 150 -3.95 -6.71 -14.64
C HIS A 150 -5.12 -6.57 -15.62
N ASP A 151 -5.28 -5.41 -16.25
CA ASP A 151 -6.39 -5.11 -17.17
C ASP A 151 -6.42 -6.00 -18.44
N ASP A 152 -5.29 -6.64 -18.77
CA ASP A 152 -5.12 -7.52 -19.93
C ASP A 152 -5.36 -9.00 -19.60
N GLN A 153 -5.52 -9.35 -18.33
CA GLN A 153 -5.96 -10.68 -17.92
C GLN A 153 -7.48 -10.72 -17.95
N ALA A 154 -8.04 -10.89 -19.16
CA ALA A 154 -9.46 -11.19 -19.31
C ALA A 154 -9.82 -12.40 -18.41
N PRO A 155 -10.96 -12.38 -17.70
CA PRO A 155 -11.40 -13.56 -16.98
C PRO A 155 -11.58 -14.68 -18.02
N LEU A 156 -10.86 -15.80 -17.82
CA LEU A 156 -11.13 -17.04 -18.55
C LEU A 156 -12.62 -17.34 -18.36
N ARG A 157 -13.38 -17.22 -19.45
CA ARG A 157 -14.81 -17.54 -19.51
C ARG A 157 -15.03 -19.04 -19.39
#